data_AF-A0A6I2GL20-F1
#
_entry.id   AF-A0A6I2GL20-F1
#
_cell.length_a   1.000
_cell.length_b   1.000
_cell.length_c   1.000
_cell.angle_alpha   90.00
_cell.angle_beta   90.00
_cell.angle_gamma   90.00
#
_symmetry.space_group_name_H-M   'P 1'
#
loop_
_entity.id
_entity.type
_entity.pdbx_description
1 polymer ?
#
loop_
_entity_poly.entity_id
_entity_poly.type
_entity_poly.pdbx_seq_one_letter_code
_entity_poly.pdbx_strand_id
1 'polypeptide(L)'
;MDLINCTEARAELIIELLITGQVPTPEAVANAAVNPPNMNGDEARAYRREEIKQIESAIRRDCDALGEVMSTVVVEFWAAFEAGPTWQEAWNSEPVQTWWMWGLGEPPEYQLGRKPTFTILERRGWIATNRAPRSLCAGRLAQRYEEFLSTT
;
A
#
# COMPACT_ATOMS: atom_id res chain seq x y z
N MET A 1 -8.68 9.59 -28.71
CA MET A 1 -7.41 8.99 -28.27
C MET A 1 -6.34 9.67 -29.09
N ASP A 2 -5.47 10.45 -28.45
CA ASP A 2 -4.51 11.30 -29.16
C ASP A 2 -3.25 10.49 -29.47
N LEU A 3 -3.16 9.94 -30.69
CA LEU A 3 -2.10 9.02 -31.12
C LEU A 3 -0.75 9.73 -31.30
N ILE A 4 -0.73 11.07 -31.26
CA ILE A 4 0.45 11.89 -31.53
C ILE A 4 1.48 11.82 -30.38
N ASN A 5 1.05 11.43 -29.17
CA ASN A 5 1.90 11.29 -27.98
C ASN A 5 1.98 9.83 -27.46
N CYS A 6 1.78 8.84 -28.33
CA CYS A 6 1.86 7.44 -27.93
C CYS A 6 3.33 7.04 -27.71
N THR A 7 3.72 6.83 -26.46
CA THR A 7 5.03 6.27 -26.12
C THR A 7 5.14 4.82 -26.60
N GLU A 8 6.36 4.33 -26.83
CA GLU A 8 6.62 2.96 -27.30
C GLU A 8 5.95 1.90 -26.40
N ALA A 9 6.12 2.01 -25.08
CA ALA A 9 5.46 1.14 -24.10
C ALA A 9 3.92 1.20 -24.15
N ARG A 10 3.35 2.36 -24.51
CA ARG A 10 1.89 2.52 -24.66
C ARG A 10 1.39 1.92 -25.97
N ALA A 11 2.19 1.99 -27.03
CA ALA A 11 1.90 1.36 -28.31
C ALA A 11 1.93 -0.17 -28.19
N GLU A 12 2.89 -0.73 -27.45
CA GLU A 12 2.97 -2.17 -27.15
C GLU A 12 1.70 -2.65 -26.43
N LEU A 13 1.27 -1.98 -25.36
CA LEU A 13 0.05 -2.33 -24.63
C LEU A 13 -1.22 -2.30 -25.51
N ILE A 14 -1.31 -1.33 -26.42
CA ILE A 14 -2.42 -1.24 -27.37
C ILE A 14 -2.40 -2.42 -28.34
N ILE A 15 -1.23 -2.79 -28.85
CA ILE A 15 -1.05 -3.93 -29.74
C ILE A 15 -1.42 -5.23 -29.01
N GLU A 16 -1.01 -5.41 -27.76
CA GLU A 16 -1.36 -6.60 -26.97
C GLU A 16 -2.87 -6.72 -26.69
N LEU A 17 -3.54 -5.61 -26.41
CA LEU A 17 -5.00 -5.59 -26.28
C LEU A 17 -5.67 -6.02 -27.58
N LEU A 18 -5.18 -5.55 -28.73
CA LEU A 18 -5.72 -5.92 -30.03
C LEU A 18 -5.47 -7.40 -30.38
N ILE A 19 -4.28 -7.93 -30.07
CA ILE A 19 -3.95 -9.36 -30.27
C ILE A 19 -4.87 -10.26 -29.44
N THR A 20 -5.21 -9.83 -28.23
CA THR A 20 -6.11 -10.57 -27.31
C THR A 20 -7.60 -10.31 -27.58
N GLY A 21 -7.94 -9.57 -28.63
CA GLY A 21 -9.33 -9.29 -29.03
C GLY A 21 -10.05 -8.28 -28.14
N GLN A 22 -9.33 -7.54 -27.29
CA GLN A 22 -9.89 -6.46 -26.49
C GLN A 22 -9.85 -5.13 -27.26
N VAL A 23 -10.88 -4.30 -27.08
CA VAL A 23 -10.91 -2.96 -27.64
C VAL A 23 -10.01 -2.05 -26.77
N PRO A 24 -8.98 -1.40 -27.33
CA PRO A 24 -8.02 -0.59 -26.58
C PRO A 24 -8.63 0.76 -26.18
N THR A 25 -9.59 0.73 -25.25
CA THR A 25 -10.15 1.93 -24.63
C THR A 25 -9.11 2.56 -23.69
N PRO A 26 -9.23 3.86 -23.35
CA PRO A 26 -8.31 4.48 -22.38
C PRO A 26 -8.23 3.74 -21.04
N GLU A 27 -9.36 3.19 -20.58
CA GLU A 27 -9.46 2.39 -19.37
C GLU A 27 -8.82 1.00 -19.52
N ALA A 28 -9.00 0.33 -20.67
CA ALA A 28 -8.34 -0.94 -20.95
C ALA A 28 -6.81 -0.78 -21.03
N VAL A 29 -6.32 0.30 -21.64
CA VAL A 29 -4.88 0.60 -21.71
C VAL A 29 -4.32 0.93 -20.32
N ALA A 30 -5.05 1.68 -19.49
CA ALA A 30 -4.66 1.94 -18.10
C ALA A 30 -4.64 0.65 -17.27
N ASN A 31 -5.62 -0.23 -17.45
CA ASN A 31 -5.67 -1.53 -16.79
C ASN A 31 -4.60 -2.50 -17.29
N ALA A 32 -4.25 -2.45 -18.58
CA ALA A 32 -3.21 -3.27 -19.19
C ALA A 32 -1.81 -2.87 -18.73
N ALA A 33 -1.57 -1.57 -18.49
CA ALA A 33 -0.33 -1.09 -17.87
C ALA A 33 -0.10 -1.66 -16.46
N VAL A 34 -1.19 -2.00 -15.76
CA VAL A 34 -1.16 -2.64 -14.43
C VAL A 34 -1.30 -4.16 -14.53
N ASN A 35 -1.94 -4.68 -15.58
CA ASN A 35 -2.26 -6.09 -15.79
C ASN A 35 -2.06 -6.46 -17.28
N PRO A 36 -0.83 -6.80 -17.71
CA PRO A 36 -0.52 -7.03 -19.12
C PRO A 36 -1.36 -8.18 -19.73
N PRO A 37 -1.94 -8.02 -20.93
CA PRO A 37 -2.85 -9.01 -21.54
C PRO A 37 -2.22 -10.37 -21.85
N ASN A 38 -0.89 -10.45 -22.04
CA ASN A 38 -0.17 -11.66 -22.46
C ASN A 38 0.62 -12.37 -21.34
N MET A 39 0.55 -11.89 -20.11
CA MET A 39 1.14 -12.63 -19.00
C MET A 39 0.20 -13.81 -18.71
N ASN A 40 0.67 -15.06 -18.89
CA ASN A 40 -0.07 -16.26 -18.51
C ASN A 40 -0.74 -15.98 -17.17
N GLY A 41 -2.08 -15.90 -17.15
CA GLY A 41 -2.79 -15.32 -16.00
C GLY A 41 -2.44 -15.99 -14.68
N ASP A 42 -2.01 -17.25 -14.73
CA ASP A 42 -1.53 -18.01 -13.57
C ASP A 42 -0.13 -17.61 -13.09
N GLU A 43 0.81 -17.26 -13.97
CA GLU A 43 2.16 -16.81 -13.60
C GLU A 43 2.14 -15.40 -13.01
N ALA A 44 1.38 -14.48 -13.61
CA ALA A 44 1.16 -13.13 -13.05
C ALA A 44 0.50 -13.19 -11.66
N ARG A 45 -0.50 -14.07 -11.49
CA ARG A 45 -1.15 -14.31 -10.20
C ARG A 45 -0.19 -14.96 -9.21
N ALA A 46 0.65 -15.89 -9.64
CA ALA A 46 1.63 -16.55 -8.78
C ALA A 46 2.69 -15.56 -8.27
N TYR A 47 3.23 -14.72 -9.17
CA TYR A 47 4.19 -13.68 -8.81
C TYR A 47 3.62 -12.71 -7.77
N ARG A 48 2.43 -12.16 -8.01
CA ARG A 48 1.77 -11.26 -7.04
C ARG A 48 1.49 -11.92 -5.70
N ARG A 49 1.12 -13.21 -5.69
CA ARG A 49 0.92 -13.95 -4.43
C ARG A 49 2.22 -14.07 -3.66
N GLU A 50 3.33 -14.32 -4.35
CA GLU A 50 4.63 -14.44 -3.71
C GLU A 50 5.11 -13.10 -3.16
N GLU A 51 4.92 -12.02 -3.91
CA GLU A 51 5.21 -10.66 -3.46
C GLU A 51 4.39 -10.28 -2.22
N ILE A 52 3.08 -10.53 -2.22
CA ILE A 52 2.22 -10.32 -1.04
C ILE A 52 2.70 -11.15 0.16
N LYS A 53 3.16 -12.38 -0.04
CA LYS A 53 3.72 -13.19 1.06
C LYS A 53 5.02 -12.60 1.60
N GLN A 54 5.89 -12.07 0.75
CA GLN A 54 7.13 -11.42 1.19
C GLN A 54 6.81 -10.18 2.02
N ILE A 55 5.85 -9.37 1.57
CA ILE A 55 5.33 -8.20 2.31
C ILE A 55 4.77 -8.65 3.67
N GLU A 56 3.88 -9.64 3.70
CA GLU A 56 3.31 -10.16 4.94
C GLU A 56 4.39 -10.71 5.89
N SER A 57 5.40 -11.40 5.34
CA SER A 57 6.52 -11.93 6.11
C SER A 57 7.34 -10.81 6.74
N ALA A 58 7.67 -9.76 5.98
CA ALA A 58 8.40 -8.59 6.47
C ALA A 58 7.64 -7.88 7.60
N ILE A 59 6.33 -7.65 7.42
CA ILE A 59 5.46 -7.05 8.45
C ILE A 59 5.43 -7.93 9.70
N ARG A 60 5.23 -9.24 9.56
CA ARG A 60 5.12 -10.14 10.71
C ARG A 60 6.43 -10.28 11.47
N ARG A 61 7.56 -10.23 10.77
CA ARG A 61 8.91 -10.29 11.36
C ARG A 61 9.17 -9.12 12.31
N ASP A 62 8.68 -7.94 11.95
CA ASP A 62 8.97 -6.70 12.69
C ASP A 62 7.71 -5.84 12.86
N CYS A 63 6.65 -6.49 13.33
CA CYS A 63 5.31 -5.91 13.40
C CYS A 63 5.21 -4.77 14.41
N ASP A 64 6.00 -4.84 15.49
CA ASP A 64 5.94 -3.86 16.57
C ASP A 64 6.67 -2.58 16.18
N ALA A 65 7.84 -2.68 15.53
CA ALA A 65 8.51 -1.49 15.01
C ALA A 65 7.69 -0.78 13.93
N LEU A 66 7.11 -1.52 12.98
CA LEU A 66 6.19 -0.93 12.00
C LEU A 66 4.94 -0.36 12.67
N GLY A 67 4.43 -1.05 13.69
CA GLY A 67 3.27 -0.62 14.46
C GLY A 67 3.50 0.71 15.18
N GLU A 68 4.65 0.87 15.81
CA GLU A 68 5.09 2.12 16.44
C GLU A 68 5.21 3.24 15.41
N VAL A 69 5.95 3.02 14.32
CA VAL A 69 6.11 4.00 13.23
C VAL A 69 4.75 4.45 12.68
N MET A 70 3.86 3.51 12.38
CA MET A 70 2.53 3.80 11.83
C MET A 70 1.66 4.57 12.85
N SER A 71 1.73 4.19 14.12
CA SER A 71 0.94 4.83 15.18
C SER A 71 1.38 6.27 15.40
N THR A 72 2.70 6.51 15.44
CA THR A 72 3.27 7.86 15.55
C THR A 72 2.80 8.74 14.40
N VAL A 73 2.91 8.27 13.15
CA VAL A 73 2.42 9.00 11.97
C VAL A 73 0.94 9.36 12.11
N VAL A 74 0.11 8.44 12.61
CA VAL A 74 -1.32 8.68 12.81
C VAL A 74 -1.55 9.72 13.90
N VAL A 75 -0.87 9.63 15.03
CA VAL A 75 -0.99 10.56 16.17
C VAL A 75 -0.55 11.97 15.76
N GLU A 76 0.60 12.09 15.09
CA GLU A 76 1.10 13.36 14.57
C GLU A 76 0.11 13.99 13.57
N PHE A 77 -0.49 13.18 12.70
CA PHE A 77 -1.50 13.67 11.75
C PHE A 77 -2.75 14.19 12.47
N TRP A 78 -3.23 13.48 13.50
CA TRP A 78 -4.32 13.95 14.35
C TRP A 78 -3.99 15.27 15.05
N ALA A 79 -2.78 15.40 15.59
CA ALA A 79 -2.33 16.62 16.27
C ALA A 79 -2.24 17.82 15.32
N ALA A 80 -1.85 17.58 14.06
CA ALA A 80 -1.69 18.62 13.06
C ALA A 80 -3.01 19.05 12.39
N PHE A 81 -3.95 18.13 12.18
CA PHE A 81 -5.12 18.36 11.32
C PHE A 81 -6.48 18.16 12.01
N GLU A 82 -6.50 17.79 13.30
CA GLU A 82 -7.73 17.47 14.05
C GLU A 82 -8.59 16.36 13.39
N ALA A 83 -7.98 15.57 12.51
CA ALA A 83 -8.57 14.48 11.76
C ALA A 83 -7.54 13.38 11.51
N GLY A 84 -7.99 12.15 11.25
CA GLY A 84 -7.09 11.04 10.94
C GLY A 84 -6.59 11.07 9.50
N PRO A 85 -5.48 10.38 9.20
CA PRO A 85 -5.03 10.21 7.83
C PRO A 85 -5.92 9.18 7.10
N THR A 86 -5.92 9.26 5.77
CA THR A 86 -6.29 8.16 4.90
C THR A 86 -5.19 7.09 4.89
N TRP A 87 -5.52 5.90 4.40
CA TRP A 87 -4.52 4.82 4.23
C TRP A 87 -3.37 5.26 3.33
N GLN A 88 -3.66 6.05 2.31
CA GLN A 88 -2.66 6.51 1.35
C GLN A 88 -1.75 7.59 1.94
N GLU A 89 -2.30 8.52 2.73
CA GLU A 89 -1.48 9.53 3.43
C GLU A 89 -0.57 8.88 4.46
N ALA A 90 -1.08 7.94 5.27
CA ALA A 90 -0.27 7.21 6.23
C ALA A 90 0.82 6.38 5.54
N TRP A 91 0.46 5.67 4.45
CA TRP A 91 1.41 4.89 3.65
C TRP A 91 2.54 5.75 3.08
N ASN A 92 2.21 6.91 2.51
CA ASN A 92 3.16 7.81 1.85
C ASN A 92 3.94 8.69 2.83
N SER A 93 3.73 8.55 4.15
CA SER A 93 4.52 9.27 5.14
C SER A 93 6.00 8.82 5.07
N GLU A 94 6.90 9.77 5.24
CA GLU A 94 8.35 9.51 5.21
C GLU A 94 8.80 8.40 6.17
N PRO A 95 8.31 8.34 7.43
CA PRO A 95 8.71 7.28 8.35
C PRO A 95 8.31 5.87 7.86
N VAL A 96 7.11 5.74 7.29
CA VAL A 96 6.63 4.45 6.76
C VAL A 96 7.40 4.05 5.50
N GLN A 97 7.66 5.00 4.59
CA GLN A 97 8.47 4.75 3.40
C GLN A 97 9.89 4.33 3.77
N THR A 98 10.50 5.00 4.75
CA THR A 98 11.83 4.65 5.28
C THR A 98 11.86 3.25 5.87
N TRP A 99 10.84 2.86 6.65
CA TRP A 99 10.76 1.51 7.22
C TRP A 99 10.75 0.44 6.12
N TRP A 100 9.97 0.67 5.06
CA TRP A 100 9.94 -0.24 3.91
C TRP A 100 11.27 -0.31 3.16
N MET A 101 11.92 0.83 2.93
CA MET A 101 13.25 0.90 2.33
C MET A 101 14.27 0.07 3.11
N TRP A 102 14.25 0.12 4.45
CA TRP A 102 15.17 -0.67 5.27
C TRP A 102 14.85 -2.17 5.26
N GLY A 103 13.56 -2.52 5.23
CA GLY A 103 13.12 -3.92 5.31
C GLY A 103 13.24 -4.70 4.00
N LEU A 104 12.96 -4.05 2.86
CA LEU A 104 12.86 -4.67 1.53
C LEU A 104 13.77 -4.04 0.46
N GLY A 105 14.47 -2.95 0.78
CA GLY A 105 15.32 -2.22 -0.18
C GLY A 105 14.56 -1.23 -1.07
N GLU A 106 13.26 -1.43 -1.24
CA GLU A 106 12.34 -0.50 -1.90
C GLU A 106 10.93 -0.58 -1.27
N PRO A 107 10.11 0.49 -1.34
CA PRO A 107 8.76 0.44 -0.84
C PRO A 107 7.87 -0.36 -1.80
N PRO A 108 7.10 -1.34 -1.30
CA PRO A 108 6.22 -2.12 -2.16
C PRO A 108 5.13 -1.21 -2.77
N GLU A 109 4.57 -1.64 -3.90
CA GLU A 109 3.47 -0.90 -4.52
C GLU A 109 2.29 -0.77 -3.54
N TYR A 110 1.73 0.43 -3.40
CA TYR A 110 0.64 0.71 -2.47
C TYR A 110 -0.54 -0.28 -2.60
N GLN A 111 -0.90 -0.67 -3.83
CA GLN A 111 -2.03 -1.58 -4.04
C GLN A 111 -1.77 -3.00 -3.52
N LEU A 112 -0.51 -3.43 -3.50
CA LEU A 112 -0.10 -4.74 -3.00
C LEU A 112 0.15 -4.69 -1.49
N GLY A 113 0.78 -3.62 -1.01
CA GLY A 113 1.21 -3.47 0.39
C GLY A 113 0.15 -2.98 1.35
N ARG A 114 -0.81 -2.15 0.92
CA ARG A 114 -1.76 -1.50 1.85
C ARG A 114 -2.57 -2.51 2.66
N LYS A 115 -3.26 -3.44 1.98
CA LYS A 115 -4.20 -4.35 2.64
C LYS A 115 -3.50 -5.23 3.68
N PRO A 116 -2.41 -5.96 3.37
CA PRO A 116 -1.73 -6.78 4.38
C PRO A 116 -1.23 -5.93 5.55
N THR A 117 -0.64 -4.76 5.27
CA THR A 117 -0.13 -3.84 6.31
C THR A 117 -1.20 -3.40 7.28
N PHE A 118 -2.23 -2.70 6.78
CA PHE A 118 -3.28 -2.15 7.64
C PHE A 118 -4.05 -3.28 8.36
N THR A 119 -4.30 -4.41 7.69
CA THR A 119 -5.00 -5.55 8.32
C THR A 119 -4.19 -6.18 9.46
N ILE A 120 -2.88 -6.37 9.29
CA ILE A 120 -2.04 -6.99 10.32
C ILE A 120 -1.89 -6.05 11.52
N LEU A 121 -1.62 -4.76 11.27
CA LEU A 121 -1.46 -3.76 12.32
C LEU A 121 -2.76 -3.53 13.11
N GLU A 122 -3.91 -3.48 12.42
CA GLU A 122 -5.22 -3.35 13.08
C GLU A 122 -5.52 -4.58 13.95
N ARG A 123 -5.26 -5.80 13.45
CA ARG A 123 -5.44 -7.04 14.23
C ARG A 123 -4.54 -7.11 15.45
N ARG A 124 -3.34 -6.53 15.39
CA ARG A 124 -2.42 -6.40 16.53
C ARG A 124 -2.79 -5.26 17.46
N GLY A 125 -3.70 -4.38 17.05
CA GLY A 125 -4.18 -3.26 17.84
C GLY A 125 -3.24 -2.06 17.85
N TRP A 126 -2.31 -1.96 16.89
CA TRP A 126 -1.46 -0.79 16.69
C TRP A 126 -2.24 0.39 16.13
N ILE A 127 -3.16 0.11 15.21
CA ILE A 127 -4.06 1.10 14.61
C ILE A 127 -5.51 0.62 14.71
N ALA A 128 -6.44 1.53 14.46
CA ALA A 128 -7.85 1.23 14.30
C ALA A 128 -8.47 2.15 13.23
N THR A 129 -9.65 1.78 12.76
CA THR A 129 -10.49 2.63 11.92
C THR A 129 -11.76 3.02 12.67
N ASN A 130 -12.12 4.30 12.63
CA ASN A 130 -13.40 4.80 13.13
C ASN A 130 -14.45 4.98 12.01
N ARG A 131 -15.70 5.30 12.37
CA ARG A 131 -16.82 5.40 11.41
C ARG A 131 -16.83 6.67 10.55
N ALA A 132 -15.92 7.62 10.78
CA ALA A 132 -15.80 8.82 9.98
C ALA A 132 -15.05 8.55 8.66
N PRO A 133 -15.19 9.39 7.63
CA PRO A 133 -14.21 9.47 6.56
C PRO A 133 -12.86 9.93 7.14
N ARG A 134 -11.73 9.40 6.65
CA ARG A 134 -10.35 9.74 7.11
C ARG A 134 -10.13 9.37 8.59
N SER A 135 -10.28 8.09 8.88
CA SER A 135 -10.54 7.60 10.24
C SER A 135 -9.48 6.68 10.82
N LEU A 136 -8.26 6.66 10.27
CA LEU A 136 -7.19 5.96 10.98
C LEU A 136 -6.95 6.65 12.32
N CYS A 137 -6.95 5.87 13.38
CA CYS A 137 -6.58 6.31 14.71
C CYS A 137 -5.57 5.34 15.34
N ALA A 138 -4.85 5.82 16.35
CA ALA A 138 -4.00 4.97 17.16
C ALA A 138 -4.85 3.88 17.83
N GLY A 139 -4.36 2.65 17.78
CA GLY A 139 -5.01 1.50 18.39
C GLY A 139 -4.67 1.38 19.89
N ARG A 140 -5.31 0.40 20.54
CA ARG A 140 -5.17 0.17 21.99
C ARG A 140 -3.74 -0.12 22.43
N LEU A 141 -2.94 -0.77 21.58
CA LEU A 141 -1.57 -1.11 21.90
C LEU A 141 -0.68 0.15 21.85
N ALA A 142 -0.87 1.02 20.86
CA ALA A 142 -0.18 2.29 20.76
C ALA A 142 -0.43 3.18 21.98
N GLN A 143 -1.70 3.29 22.41
CA GLN A 143 -2.08 4.07 23.60
C GLN A 143 -1.35 3.61 24.87
N ARG A 144 -1.24 2.28 25.06
CA ARG A 144 -0.50 1.72 26.21
C ARG A 144 1.00 1.98 26.14
N TYR A 145 1.55 2.03 24.93
CA TYR A 145 2.98 2.29 24.73
C TYR A 145 3.33 3.73 25.11
N GLU A 146 2.50 4.70 24.71
CA GLU A 146 2.63 6.10 25.11
C GLU A 146 2.52 6.31 26.63
N GLU A 147 1.58 5.64 27.29
CA GLU A 147 1.43 5.66 28.76
C GLU A 147 2.69 5.12 29.46
N PHE A 148 3.28 4.04 28.93
CA PHE A 148 4.50 3.44 29.49
C PHE A 148 5.70 4.39 29.35
N LEU A 149 5.89 5.00 28.19
CA LEU A 149 6.98 5.95 27.94
C LEU A 149 6.84 7.24 28.77
N SER A 150 5.61 7.66 29.08
CA SER A 150 5.35 8.87 29.89
C SER A 150 5.63 8.68 31.39
N THR A 151 5.80 7.42 31.84
CA THR A 151 5.98 7.07 33.26
C THR A 151 7.43 6.73 33.61
N THR A 152 8.33 6.68 32.61
CA THR A 152 9.74 6.28 32.76
C THR A 152 10.66 7.49 32.57
#